data_AF-A0A162IRX0-F1
#
_entry.id   AF-A0A162IRX0-F1
#
_cell.length_a   1.000
_cell.length_b   1.000
_cell.length_c   1.000
_cell.angle_alpha   90.00
_cell.angle_beta   90.00
_cell.angle_gamma   90.00
#
_symmetry.space_group_name_H-M   'P 1'
#
loop_
_entity.id
_entity.type
_entity.pdbx_description
1 polymer ?
#
loop_
_entity_poly.entity_id
_entity_poly.type
_entity_poly.pdbx_seq_one_letter_code
_entity_poly.pdbx_strand_id
1 'polypeptide(L)' 'MLVAMSNVDFQDVNTGEVAIGAGVGHYVGDQAVAVGVAYGVNDDLKIHAKWSGVAGDPHYNAIGGGVTYKFRTR' A
#
# COMPACT_ATOMS: atom_id res chain seq x y z
N MET A 1 11.83 4.60 -2.50
CA MET A 1 10.47 4.21 -2.96
C MET A 1 9.89 3.05 -2.16
N LEU A 2 10.53 1.87 -2.13
CA LEU A 2 10.03 0.69 -1.41
C LEU A 2 9.69 0.98 0.07
N VAL A 3 10.51 1.77 0.75
CA VAL A 3 10.29 2.21 2.15
C VAL A 3 8.97 2.98 2.32
N ALA A 4 8.62 3.86 1.40
CA ALA A 4 7.37 4.63 1.48
C ALA A 4 6.14 3.73 1.27
N MET A 5 6.21 2.76 0.35
CA MET A 5 5.13 1.79 0.12
C MET A 5 4.95 0.81 1.28
N SER A 6 6.05 0.44 1.95
CA SER A 6 6.01 -0.39 3.16
C SER A 6 5.32 0.31 4.33
N ASN A 7 5.43 1.64 4.42
CA ASN A 7 4.72 2.44 5.42
C ASN A 7 3.22 2.57 5.15
N VAL A 8 2.78 2.37 3.90
CA VAL A 8 1.35 2.28 3.58
C VAL A 8 0.88 0.88 3.96
N ASP A 9 0.60 0.67 5.25
CA ASP A 9 0.05 -0.58 5.78
C ASP A 9 -1.46 -0.45 5.99
N PHE A 10 -2.20 -1.44 5.50
CA PHE A 10 -3.65 -1.51 5.58
C PHE A 10 -4.03 -2.61 6.56
N GLN A 11 -3.85 -2.33 7.84
CA GLN A 11 -4.00 -3.32 8.92
C GLN A 11 -5.46 -3.77 9.08
N ASP A 12 -6.36 -2.81 9.32
CA ASP A 12 -7.77 -3.06 9.59
C ASP A 12 -8.67 -2.44 8.52
N VAL A 13 -8.77 -3.15 7.39
CA VAL A 13 -9.86 -2.92 6.43
C VAL A 13 -10.89 -4.01 6.66
N ASN A 14 -12.08 -3.63 7.15
CA ASN A 14 -13.19 -4.57 7.33
C ASN A 14 -13.90 -4.85 6.00
N THR A 15 -14.78 -5.84 6.01
CA THR A 15 -15.61 -6.22 4.86
C THR A 15 -16.48 -5.05 4.40
N GLY A 16 -16.38 -4.71 3.12
CA GLY A 16 -17.09 -3.58 2.52
C GLY A 16 -16.45 -2.22 2.80
N GLU A 17 -15.34 -2.15 3.55
CA GLU A 17 -14.62 -0.90 3.79
C GLU A 17 -13.54 -0.65 2.74
N VAL A 18 -13.39 0.63 2.39
CA VAL A 18 -12.29 1.14 1.58
C VAL A 18 -11.37 1.90 2.51
N ALA A 19 -10.11 1.50 2.57
CA ALA A 19 -9.06 2.25 3.25
C ALA A 19 -8.18 2.95 2.23
N ILE A 20 -7.82 4.19 2.54
CA ILE A 20 -6.88 4.98 1.75
C ILE A 20 -5.74 5.37 2.66
N GLY A 21 -4.51 5.14 2.20
CA GLY A 21 -3.31 5.32 2.99
C GLY A 21 -2.30 6.15 2.22
N ALA A 22 -1.56 6.98 2.92
CA ALA A 22 -0.42 7.70 2.38
C ALA A 22 0.77 7.50 3.32
N GLY A 23 1.94 7.32 2.73
CA GLY A 23 3.19 7.06 3.44
C GLY A 23 4.31 7.86 2.82
N VAL A 24 5.21 8.35 3.65
CA VAL A 24 6.45 8.98 3.20
C VAL A 24 7.62 8.14 3.72
N GLY A 25 8.67 8.04 2.92
CA GLY A 25 9.85 7.25 3.25
C GLY A 25 11.09 7.93 2.72
N HIS A 26 12.08 8.10 3.59
CA HIS A 26 13.37 8.66 3.23
C HIS A 26 14.39 7.53 3.04
N TYR A 27 15.07 7.51 1.90
CA TYR A 27 16.08 6.48 1.61
C TYR A 27 17.28 7.11 0.91
N VAL A 28 18.45 7.09 1.59
CA VAL A 28 19.76 7.51 1.06
C VAL A 28 19.72 8.89 0.36
N GLY A 29 19.16 9.90 1.03
CA GLY A 29 19.14 11.29 0.55
C GLY A 29 17.93 11.67 -0.31
N ASP A 30 17.17 10.69 -0.80
CA ASP A 30 15.95 10.91 -1.57
C ASP A 30 14.69 10.69 -0.71
N GLN A 31 13.72 11.60 -0.83
CA GLN A 31 12.40 11.45 -0.25
C GLN A 31 11.48 10.75 -1.24
N ALA A 32 10.71 9.78 -0.77
CA ALA A 32 9.68 9.11 -1.57
C ALA A 32 8.33 9.24 -0.88
N VAL A 33 7.29 9.40 -1.69
CA VAL A 33 5.90 9.41 -1.28
C VAL A 33 5.21 8.18 -1.86
N ALA A 34 4.30 7.61 -1.10
CA ALA A 34 3.47 6.52 -1.53
C ALA A 34 2.03 6.81 -1.12
N VAL A 35 1.11 6.42 -1.98
CA VAL A 35 -0.32 6.39 -1.69
C VAL A 35 -0.82 5.00 -2.04
N GLY A 36 -1.86 4.57 -1.36
CA GLY A 36 -2.48 3.30 -1.67
C GLY A 36 -3.94 3.33 -1.32
N VAL A 37 -4.63 2.36 -1.89
CA VAL A 37 -6.01 2.04 -1.58
C VAL A 37 -6.07 0.55 -1.28
N ALA A 38 -6.88 0.20 -0.29
CA ALA A 38 -7.21 -1.17 0.02
C ALA A 38 -8.71 -1.31 0.14
N TYR A 39 -9.19 -2.47 -0.27
CA TYR A 39 -10.60 -2.82 -0.20
C TYR A 39 -10.75 -4.21 0.40
N GLY A 40 -11.55 -4.29 1.47
CA GLY A 40 -11.97 -5.55 2.07
C GLY A 40 -13.15 -6.09 1.29
N VAL A 41 -12.92 -7.00 0.34
CA VAL A 41 -13.99 -7.62 -0.44
C VAL A 41 -14.88 -8.46 0.46
N ASN A 42 -14.25 -9.29 1.32
CA ASN A 42 -14.88 -10.15 2.31
C ASN A 42 -13.96 -10.26 3.55
N ASP A 43 -14.43 -10.87 4.64
CA ASP A 43 -13.63 -11.08 5.85
C ASP A 43 -12.32 -11.84 5.58
N ASP A 44 -12.35 -12.70 4.56
CA ASP A 44 -11.23 -13.52 4.12
C ASP A 44 -10.47 -12.92 2.93
N LEU A 45 -11.06 -12.04 2.12
CA LEU A 45 -10.44 -11.54 0.88
C LEU A 45 -10.23 -10.04 0.94
N LYS A 46 -8.95 -9.64 0.90
CA LYS A 46 -8.53 -8.23 0.87
C LYS A 46 -7.71 -7.98 -0.39
N ILE A 47 -7.97 -6.89 -1.07
CA ILE A 47 -7.17 -6.45 -2.21
C ILE A 47 -6.58 -5.08 -1.89
N HIS A 48 -5.37 -4.82 -2.34
CA HIS A 48 -4.75 -3.53 -2.18
C HIS A 48 -3.94 -3.16 -3.43
N ALA A 49 -3.95 -1.87 -3.74
CA ALA A 49 -3.14 -1.27 -4.77
C ALA A 49 -2.36 -0.11 -4.15
N LYS A 50 -1.07 -0.05 -4.41
CA LYS A 50 -0.16 0.96 -3.90
C LYS A 50 0.59 1.57 -5.08
N TRP A 51 0.74 2.87 -5.04
CA TRP A 51 1.50 3.65 -5.99
C TRP A 51 2.51 4.50 -5.23
N SER A 52 3.73 4.58 -5.70
CA SER A 52 4.75 5.45 -5.11
C SER A 52 5.53 6.18 -6.17
N GLY A 53 6.04 7.35 -5.78
CA GLY A 53 6.93 8.18 -6.57
C GLY A 53 8.02 8.78 -5.68
N VAL A 54 9.15 9.11 -6.29
CA VAL A 54 10.17 9.92 -5.63
C VAL A 54 9.73 11.39 -5.63
N ALA A 55 9.76 12.01 -4.45
CA ALA A 55 9.56 13.45 -4.32
C ALA A 55 10.86 14.15 -4.74
N GLY A 56 10.86 14.73 -5.94
CA GLY A 56 12.02 15.43 -6.51
C GLY A 56 12.41 14.95 -7.90
N ASP A 57 12.08 13.71 -8.26
CA ASP A 57 12.37 13.17 -9.60
C ASP A 57 11.20 12.31 -10.14
N PRO A 58 10.39 12.86 -11.06
CA PRO A 58 9.17 12.19 -11.55
C PRO A 58 9.44 10.97 -12.44
N HIS A 59 10.68 10.69 -12.83
CA HIS A 59 11.03 9.49 -13.61
C HIS A 59 10.93 8.19 -12.81
N TYR A 60 10.98 8.29 -11.48
CA TYR A 60 11.01 7.14 -10.60
C TYR A 60 9.65 6.93 -9.93
N ASN A 61 8.76 6.24 -10.66
CA ASN A 61 7.49 5.76 -10.14
C ASN A 61 7.53 4.22 -9.99
N ALA A 62 6.90 3.73 -8.93
CA ALA A 62 6.75 2.30 -8.68
C ALA A 62 5.29 2.01 -8.33
N ILE A 63 4.70 1.06 -9.04
CA ILE A 63 3.33 0.61 -8.84
C ILE A 63 3.36 -0.83 -8.35
N GLY A 64 2.53 -1.14 -7.36
CA GLY A 64 2.46 -2.48 -6.79
C GLY A 64 1.05 -2.80 -6.34
N GLY A 65 0.53 -3.94 -6.77
CA GLY A 65 -0.74 -4.48 -6.31
C GLY A 65 -0.53 -5.79 -5.56
N GLY A 66 -1.41 -6.07 -4.62
CA GLY A 66 -1.41 -7.31 -3.87
C GLY A 66 -2.82 -7.77 -3.54
N VAL A 67 -2.99 -9.08 -3.48
CA VAL A 67 -4.22 -9.73 -3.03
C VAL A 67 -3.85 -10.60 -1.84
N THR A 68 -4.60 -10.46 -0.76
CA THR A 68 -4.42 -11.23 0.46
C THR A 68 -5.68 -12.03 0.71
N TYR A 69 -5.55 -13.35 0.77
CA TYR A 69 -6.62 -14.25 1.16
C TYR A 69 -6.27 -14.92 2.49
N LYS A 70 -7.09 -14.67 3.51
CA LYS A 70 -6.97 -15.25 4.84
C LYS A 70 -7.81 -16.51 4.89
N PHE A 71 -7.20 -17.63 5.23
CA PHE A 71 -7.91 -18.89 5.43
C PHE A 71 -7.54 -19.45 6.81
N ARG A 72 -8.53 -19.98 7.52
CA ARG A 72 -8.31 -20.61 8.83
C ARG A 72 -8.06 -22.10 8.61
N THR A 73 -6.86 -22.59 8.95
CA THR A 73 -6.46 -23.97 8.60
C THR A 73 -6.84 -25.04 9.63
N ARG A 74 -7.18 -24.70 10.87
CA ARG A 74 -7.90 -25.49 11.90
C ARG A 74 -7.74 -24.78 13.25
#